data_AF-A0A820KYJ9-F1
#
_entry.id   AF-A0A820KYJ9-F1
#
_cell.length_a   1.000
_cell.length_b   1.000
_cell.length_c   1.000
_cell.angle_alpha   90.00
_cell.angle_beta   90.00
_cell.angle_gamma   90.00
#
_symmetry.space_group_name_H-M   'P 1'
#
loop_
_entity.id
_entity.type
_entity.pdbx_description
1 polymer ?
#
loop_
_entity_poly.entity_id
_entity_poly.type
_entity_poly.pdbx_seq_one_letter_code
_entity_poly.pdbx_strand_id
1 'polypeptide(L)' 'MPVDHQEYAKTLHTIGLVYRALSDDKTALIYFQEALRIRYSSLGKSHPLLASTCYQLSLIHHDRAEYEIALDYVQ' A
#
# COMPACT_ATOMS: atom_id res chain seq x y z
N MET A 1 -20.30 10.06 4.86
CA MET A 1 -20.41 8.62 5.14
C MET A 1 -19.01 8.01 5.03
N PRO A 2 -18.37 7.57 6.12
CA PRO A 2 -16.92 7.25 6.13
C PRO A 2 -16.57 5.77 5.92
N VAL A 3 -17.52 4.85 6.08
CA VAL A 3 -17.25 3.40 6.21
C VAL A 3 -16.86 2.76 4.87
N ASP A 4 -17.49 3.16 3.76
CA ASP A 4 -17.25 2.56 2.44
C ASP A 4 -15.83 2.78 1.91
N HIS A 5 -15.22 3.93 2.25
CA HIS A 5 -13.85 4.22 1.84
C HIS A 5 -12.82 3.31 2.52
N GLN A 6 -13.06 2.89 3.77
CA GLN A 6 -12.12 2.04 4.49
C GLN A 6 -12.17 0.59 4.01
N GLU A 7 -13.36 0.04 3.79
CA GLU A 7 -13.52 -1.32 3.25
C GLU A 7 -13.06 -1.40 1.79
N TYR A 8 -13.28 -0.35 1.01
CA TYR A 8 -12.71 -0.24 -0.34
C TYR A 8 -11.17 -0.25 -0.31
N ALA A 9 -10.53 0.51 0.59
CA ALA A 9 -9.08 0.51 0.73
C ALA A 9 -8.51 -0.82 1.28
N LYS A 10 -9.28 -1.57 2.07
CA LYS A 10 -8.90 -2.94 2.46
C LYS A 10 -8.93 -3.87 1.26
N THR A 11 -9.98 -3.78 0.44
CA THR A 11 -10.14 -4.59 -0.77
C THR A 11 -8.99 -4.36 -1.74
N LEU A 12 -8.66 -3.08 -2.03
CA LEU A 12 -7.52 -2.72 -2.88
C LEU A 12 -6.19 -3.27 -2.34
N HIS A 13 -5.97 -3.18 -1.04
CA HIS A 13 -4.76 -3.74 -0.42
C HIS A 13 -4.69 -5.27 -0.59
N THR A 14 -5.80 -5.98 -0.41
CA THR A 14 -5.86 -7.43 -0.64
C THR A 14 -5.59 -7.77 -2.10
N ILE A 15 -6.13 -7.00 -3.06
CA ILE A 15 -5.84 -7.18 -4.49
C ILE A 15 -4.34 -6.98 -4.76
N GLY A 16 -3.73 -5.95 -4.18
CA GLY A 16 -2.29 -5.72 -4.27
C GLY A 16 -1.46 -6.91 -3.76
N LEU A 17 -1.85 -7.52 -2.64
CA LEU A 17 -1.20 -8.73 -2.11
C LEU A 17 -1.31 -9.92 -3.06
N VAL A 18 -2.47 -10.10 -3.70
CA VAL A 18 -2.68 -11.18 -4.70
C VAL A 18 -1.75 -10.98 -5.89
N TYR A 19 -1.66 -9.77 -6.44
CA TYR A 19 -0.75 -9.49 -7.56
C TYR A 19 0.72 -9.65 -7.17
N ARG A 20 1.09 -9.28 -5.93
CA ARG A 20 2.43 -9.53 -5.39
C ARG A 20 2.74 -11.03 -5.32
N ALA A 21 1.77 -11.84 -4.88
CA ALA A 21 1.91 -13.30 -4.88
C ALA A 21 2.01 -13.91 -6.28
N LEU A 22 1.48 -13.23 -7.31
CA LEU A 22 1.64 -13.58 -8.72
C LEU A 22 2.94 -13.05 -9.35
N SER A 23 3.81 -12.41 -8.56
CA SER A 23 5.03 -11.72 -9.03
C SER A 23 4.76 -10.58 -10.03
N ASP A 24 3.52 -10.06 -10.09
CA ASP A 24 3.18 -8.86 -10.84
C ASP A 24 3.27 -7.63 -9.92
N ASP A 25 4.51 -7.25 -9.64
CA ASP A 25 4.81 -6.12 -8.77
C ASP A 25 4.35 -4.79 -9.38
N LYS A 26 4.25 -4.68 -10.70
CA LYS A 26 3.79 -3.45 -11.36
C LYS A 26 2.32 -3.20 -11.03
N THR A 27 1.49 -4.23 -11.18
CA THR A 27 0.08 -4.14 -10.85
C THR A 27 -0.14 -4.03 -9.34
N ALA A 28 0.65 -4.75 -8.54
CA ALA A 28 0.60 -4.65 -7.08
C ALA A 28 0.82 -3.20 -6.57
N LEU A 29 1.83 -2.51 -7.12
CA LEU A 29 2.12 -1.11 -6.76
C LEU A 29 0.93 -0.18 -6.99
N ILE A 30 0.23 -0.32 -8.12
CA ILE A 30 -0.93 0.53 -8.45
C ILE A 30 -2.01 0.39 -7.37
N TYR A 31 -2.35 -0.85 -7.02
CA TYR A 31 -3.38 -1.12 -6.02
C TYR A 31 -2.97 -0.71 -4.60
N PHE A 32 -1.71 -0.92 -4.23
CA PHE A 32 -1.21 -0.45 -2.94
C PHE A 32 -1.17 1.07 -2.84
N GLN A 33 -0.77 1.78 -3.90
CA GLN A 33 -0.79 3.25 -3.92
C GLN A 33 -2.22 3.81 -3.83
N GLU A 34 -3.19 3.18 -4.50
CA GLU A 34 -4.58 3.60 -4.40
C GLU A 34 -5.15 3.36 -2.99
N ALA A 35 -4.86 2.20 -2.40
CA ALA A 35 -5.21 1.91 -1.00
C ALA A 35 -4.55 2.90 -0.03
N LEU A 36 -3.29 3.29 -0.27
CA LEU A 36 -2.56 4.26 0.54
C LEU A 36 -3.23 5.63 0.50
N ARG A 37 -3.59 6.11 -0.70
CA ARG A 37 -4.27 7.40 -0.90
C ARG A 37 -5.56 7.49 -0.09
N ILE A 38 -6.38 6.43 -0.10
CA ILE A 38 -7.66 6.39 0.62
C ILE A 38 -7.45 6.27 2.13
N ARG A 39 -6.48 5.45 2.58
CA ARG A 39 -6.13 5.33 4.00
C ARG A 39 -5.59 6.65 4.55
N TYR A 40 -4.77 7.35 3.77
CA TYR A 40 -4.21 8.65 4.15
C TYR A 40 -5.30 9.72 4.33
N SER A 41 -6.25 9.79 3.39
CA SER A 41 -7.35 10.76 3.47
C SER A 41 -8.36 10.45 4.59
N SER A 42 -8.54 9.18 4.95
CA SER A 42 -9.59 8.75 5.88
C SER A 42 -9.13 8.57 7.33
N LEU A 43 -7.87 8.17 7.54
CA LEU A 43 -7.40 7.68 8.85
C LEU A 43 -6.26 8.52 9.44
N GLY A 44 -5.60 9.37 8.64
CA GLY A 44 -4.43 10.14 9.05
C GLY A 44 -3.13 9.32 9.07
N LYS A 45 -2.00 10.01 9.29
CA LYS A 45 -0.64 9.47 9.12
C LYS A 45 -0.25 8.37 10.11
N SER A 46 -0.85 8.33 11.30
CA SER A 46 -0.43 7.41 12.37
C SER A 46 -1.23 6.11 12.42
N HIS A 47 -2.11 5.87 11.45
CA HIS A 47 -3.00 4.70 11.51
C HIS A 47 -2.27 3.40 11.11
N PRO A 48 -2.43 2.29 11.85
CA PRO A 48 -1.74 1.01 11.55
C PRO A 48 -1.97 0.48 10.14
N LEU A 49 -3.19 0.65 9.59
CA LEU A 49 -3.49 0.27 8.21
C LEU A 49 -2.68 1.08 7.19
N LEU A 50 -2.36 2.35 7.47
CA LEU A 50 -1.52 3.14 6.58
C LEU A 50 -0.09 2.56 6.55
N ALA A 51 0.48 2.32 7.74
CA ALA A 51 1.79 1.68 7.89
C ALA A 51 1.85 0.30 7.21
N SER A 52 0.77 -0.50 7.28
CA SER A 52 0.74 -1.81 6.61
C SER A 52 0.82 -1.70 5.09
N THR A 53 0.21 -0.67 4.49
CA THR A 53 0.31 -0.44 3.05
C THR A 53 1.69 0.08 2.67
N CYS A 54 2.23 1.03 3.43
CA CYS A 54 3.57 1.56 3.16
C CYS A 54 4.63 0.46 3.26
N TYR A 55 4.51 -0.45 4.24
CA TYR A 55 5.40 -1.60 4.36
C TYR A 55 5.36 -2.52 3.13
N GLN A 56 4.18 -2.74 2.53
CA GLN A 56 4.11 -3.54 1.29
C GLN A 56 4.78 -2.83 0.12
N LEU A 57 4.60 -1.51 0.00
CA LEU A 57 5.27 -0.70 -1.02
C LEU A 57 6.79 -0.70 -0.85
N SER A 58 7.29 -0.53 0.38
CA SER A 58 8.73 -0.53 0.66
C SER A 58 9.38 -1.86 0.32
N LEU A 59 8.70 -2.98 0.60
CA LEU A 59 9.20 -4.29 0.21
C LEU A 59 9.31 -4.45 -1.31
N ILE A 60 8.31 -4.00 -2.07
CA ILE A 60 8.38 -4.08 -3.54
C ILE A 60 9.55 -3.25 -4.09
N HIS A 61 9.75 -2.03 -3.57
CA HIS A 61 10.87 -1.17 -3.96
C HIS A 61 12.22 -1.77 -3.53
N HIS A 62 12.29 -2.38 -2.35
CA HIS A 62 13.46 -3.11 -1.87
C HIS A 62 13.81 -4.28 -2.80
N ASP A 63 12.81 -5.07 -3.20
CA ASP A 63 12.99 -6.22 -4.10
C ASP A 63 13.49 -5.78 -5.49
N ARG A 64 13.27 -4.51 -5.86
CA ARG A 64 13.79 -3.87 -7.09
C ARG A 64 15.12 -3.13 -6.92
N ALA A 65 15.75 -3.20 -5.75
CA ALA A 65 16.94 -2.44 -5.38
C ALA A 65 16.76 -0.90 -5.40
N GLU A 66 15.52 -0.43 -5.28
CA GLU A 66 15.15 0.99 -5.22
C GLU A 66 15.15 1.47 -3.75
N TYR A 67 16.30 1.36 -3.07
CA TYR A 67 16.40 1.50 -1.62
C TYR A 67 16.02 2.88 -1.07
N GLU A 68 16.29 3.95 -1.82
CA GLU A 68 15.92 5.31 -1.42
C GLU A 68 14.39 5.47 -1.35
N ILE A 69 13.67 4.91 -2.33
CA ILE A 69 12.21 4.94 -2.37
C ILE A 69 11.63 4.04 -1.28
N ALA A 70 12.23 2.85 -1.08
CA ALA A 70 11.82 1.95 -0.01
C ALA A 70 11.95 2.60 1.38
N LEU A 71 13.00 3.40 1.60
CA LEU A 71 13.22 4.12 2.85
C LEU A 71 12.17 5.21 3.08
N ASP A 72 11.81 5.96 2.03
CA ASP A 72 10.76 7.00 2.10
C ASP A 72 9.41 6.42 2.57
N TYR A 73 9.10 5.17 2.19
CA TYR A 73 7.87 4.50 2.63
C TYR A 73 7.90 3.98 4.07
N VAL A 74 9.07 3.89 4.73
CA VAL A 74 9.16 3.39 6.12
C VAL A 74 9.50 4.47 7.15
N GLN A 75 9.69 5.73 6.70
CA GLN A 75 9.94 6.91 7.56
C GLN A 75 8.64 7.65 7.92
#